data_AF-A0A1M5C9N1-F1
#
_entry.id   AF-A0A1M5C9N1-F1
#
_cell.length_a   1.000
_cell.length_b   1.000
_cell.length_c   1.000
_cell.angle_alpha   90.00
_cell.angle_beta   90.00
_cell.angle_gamma   90.00
#
_symmetry.space_group_name_H-M   'P 1'
#
loop_
_entity.id
_entity.type
_entity.pdbx_description
1 polymer ?
#
loop_
_entity_poly.entity_id
_entity_poly.type
_entity_poly.pdbx_seq_one_letter_code
_entity_poly.pdbx_strand_id
1 'polypeptide(L)' 'DGSMKSGWQKLSGKWYYFGAADDGSMKSSTSINIGGKRYYFNKNGVCTNP' A
#
# COMPACT_ATOMS: atom_id res chain seq x y z
N ASP A 1 4.68 1.68 -21.76
CA ASP A 1 4.55 2.75 -20.75
C ASP A 1 4.30 2.12 -19.39
N GLY A 2 5.37 1.89 -18.61
CA GLY A 2 5.28 1.24 -17.30
C GLY A 2 5.18 2.28 -16.20
N SER A 3 4.04 2.95 -16.08
CA SER A 3 3.84 3.95 -15.03
C SER A 3 3.85 3.28 -13.65
N MET A 4 4.84 3.63 -12.82
CA MET A 4 4.90 3.18 -11.43
C MET A 4 3.65 3.63 -10.70
N LYS A 5 2.90 2.68 -10.13
CA LYS A 5 1.75 2.98 -9.28
C LYS A 5 2.28 3.40 -7.92
N SER A 6 1.84 4.56 -7.45
CA SER A 6 2.16 5.08 -6.12
C SER A 6 0.88 5.37 -5.35
N GLY A 7 1.00 5.42 -4.03
CA GLY A 7 -0.11 5.71 -3.12
C GLY A 7 -1.13 4.57 -2.98
N TRP A 8 -2.35 4.93 -2.59
CA TRP A 8 -3.45 3.99 -2.38
C TRP A 8 -4.00 3.47 -3.69
N GLN A 9 -4.13 2.14 -3.78
CA GLN A 9 -4.71 1.47 -4.94
C GLN A 9 -5.74 0.44 -4.46
N LYS A 10 -6.92 0.46 -5.09
CA LYS A 10 -7.97 -0.52 -4.82
C LYS A 10 -8.02 -1.52 -5.96
N LEU A 11 -7.64 -2.77 -5.68
CA LEU A 11 -7.60 -3.85 -6.66
C LEU A 11 -8.52 -4.98 -6.18
N SER A 12 -9.50 -5.37 -7.01
CA SER A 12 -10.45 -6.44 -6.70
C SER A 12 -11.14 -6.29 -5.31
N GLY A 13 -11.46 -5.05 -4.93
CA GLY A 13 -12.10 -4.75 -3.63
C GLY A 13 -11.15 -4.63 -2.43
N LYS A 14 -9.86 -4.93 -2.61
CA LYS A 14 -8.83 -4.86 -1.57
C LYS A 14 -7.97 -3.62 -1.72
N TRP A 15 -7.56 -3.04 -0.60
CA TRP A 15 -6.70 -1.86 -0.58
C TRP A 15 -5.22 -2.25 -0.50
N TYR A 16 -4.40 -1.57 -1.28
CA TYR A 16 -2.95 -1.73 -1.35
C TYR A 16 -2.32 -0.35 -1.29
N TYR A 17 -1.11 -0.27 -0.76
CA TYR A 17 -0.35 0.98 -0.74
C TYR A 17 1.02 0.76 -1.38
N PHE A 18 1.28 1.50 -2.45
CA PHE A 18 2.55 1.49 -3.15
C PHE A 18 3.35 2.71 -2.70
N GLY A 19 4.63 2.50 -2.36
CA GLY A 19 5.53 3.58 -1.95
C GLY A 19 5.70 4.65 -3.03
N ALA A 20 6.29 5.78 -2.64
CA ALA A 20 6.68 6.82 -3.58
C ALA A 20 7.71 6.30 -4.61
N ALA A 21 7.88 7.04 -5.70
CA ALA A 21 8.63 6.64 -6.89
C ALA A 21 10.06 6.15 -6.63
N ASP A 22 10.70 6.56 -5.54
CA ASP A 22 12.05 6.14 -5.17
C ASP A 22 12.15 4.69 -4.66
N ASP A 23 11.06 4.13 -4.13
CA ASP A 23 11.05 2.76 -3.57
C ASP A 23 10.20 1.82 -4.45
N GLY A 24 9.15 2.34 -5.09
CA GLY A 24 8.27 1.61 -6.04
C GLY A 24 7.60 0.35 -5.46
N SER A 25 7.88 0.05 -4.20
CA SER A 25 7.63 -1.25 -3.58
C SER A 25 6.29 -1.23 -2.85
N MET A 26 5.53 -2.29 -3.07
CA MET A 26 4.27 -2.53 -2.39
C MET A 26 4.54 -2.75 -0.90
N LYS A 27 3.86 -1.98 -0.04
CA LYS A 27 3.96 -2.20 1.41
C LYS A 27 3.21 -3.49 1.75
N SER A 28 3.96 -4.49 2.22
CA SER A 28 3.47 -5.81 2.63
C SER A 28 4.17 -6.26 3.90
N SER A 29 3.49 -7.10 4.70
CA SER A 29 3.96 -7.55 6.03
C SER A 29 4.42 -6.41 6.94
N THR A 30 3.77 -5.26 6.87
CA THR A 30 4.20 -4.05 7.60
C THR A 30 3.02 -3.20 8.00
N SER A 31 3.24 -2.21 8.87
CA SER A 31 2.26 -1.18 9.17
C SER A 31 2.84 0.19 8.92
N ILE A 32 2.07 1.07 8.29
CA ILE A 32 2.49 2.46 8.03
C ILE A 32 1.51 3.43 8.69
N ASN A 33 2.01 4.59 9.09
CA ASN A 33 1.17 5.68 9.56
C ASN A 33 0.91 6.65 8.40
N ILE A 34 -0.36 6.87 8.07
CA ILE A 34 -0.79 7.86 7.07
C ILE A 34 -1.79 8.77 7.74
N GLY A 35 -1.47 10.06 7.83
CA GLY A 35 -2.37 11.06 8.42
C GLY A 35 -2.77 10.77 9.86
N GLY A 36 -1.85 10.21 10.67
CA GLY A 36 -2.12 9.87 12.07
C GLY A 36 -2.85 8.54 12.28
N LYS A 37 -3.36 7.89 11.22
CA LYS A 37 -3.94 6.55 11.29
C LYS A 37 -2.91 5.49 10.92
N ARG A 38 -2.88 4.39 11.68
CA ARG A 38 -2.02 3.24 11.40
C ARG A 38 -2.77 2.23 10.54
N TYR A 39 -2.19 1.92 9.39
CA TYR A 39 -2.69 0.95 8.42
C TYR A 39 -1.79 -0.28 8.44
N TYR A 40 -2.40 -1.46 8.48
CA TYR A 40 -1.70 -2.74 8.55
C TYR A 40 -1.82 -3.46 7.21
N PHE A 41 -0.69 -3.93 6.68
CA PHE A 41 -0.62 -4.68 5.43
C PHE A 41 -0.15 -6.09 5.72
N ASN A 42 -0.90 -7.08 5.23
CA ASN A 42 -0.51 -8.47 5.37
C ASN A 42 0.61 -8.85 4.36
N LYS A 43 1.04 -10.11 4.38
CA LYS A 43 2.06 -10.64 3.46
C LYS A 43 1.76 -10.49 1.98
N ASN A 44 0.49 -10.31 1.62
CA ASN A 44 0.05 -10.10 0.24
C ASN A 44 -0.07 -8.60 -0.10
N GLY A 45 0.34 -7.69 0.79
CA GLY A 45 0.20 -6.25 0.62
C GLY A 45 -1.21 -5.72 0.77
N VAL A 46 -2.14 -6.55 1.24
CA VAL A 46 -3.53 -6.14 1.45
C VAL A 46 -3.63 -5.41 2.79
N CYS A 47 -4.17 -4.20 2.74
CA CYS A 47 -4.56 -3.46 3.93
C CYS A 47 -5.69 -4.20 4.65
N THR A 48 -5.44 -4.60 5.90
CA THR A 48 -6.41 -5.33 6.73
C THR A 48 -7.28 -4.41 7.56
N ASN A 49 -7.00 -3.10 7.57
CA ASN A 49 -7.75 -2.08 8.30
C ASN A 49 -7.81 -0.77 7.48
N PRO A 50 -8.58 -0.73 6.38
CA PRO A 50 -8.74 0.46 5.54
C PRO A 50 -9.59 1.56 6.19
#